data_AF-A0AAD9HIG0-F1
#
_entry.id   AF-A0AAD9HIG0-F1
#
_cell.length_a   1.000
_cell.length_b   1.000
_cell.length_c   1.000
_cell.angle_alpha   90.00
_cell.angle_beta   90.00
_cell.angle_gamma   90.00
#
_symmetry.space_group_name_H-M   'P 1'
#
loop_
_entity.id
_entity.type
_entity.pdbx_description
1 polymer ?
#
loop_
_entity_poly.entity_id
_entity_poly.type
_entity_poly.pdbx_seq_one_letter_code
_entity_poly.pdbx_strand_id
1 'polypeptide(L)'
;MLYDLNIPWSPTTDPADLSRTISFASSLGYTVLALNHTITPPIPSQITNPLPKLPPPPSTASAAAAAVASPSRPQQKSPRPTVLHRATVLLSDPSQNYRLPALAAAYDILAVRPTTERAFQAACLSMAEPSLISLDLTQHFPFHFRPKPLMAAVSRGLRFEVCYAQVLAAPDARARAAFVSNLASLVRATKGRGVVVSSEARSALGLRAPNDVVNLLAVWGLASDKGTEALGANPRGVVVNEGIKRSGFRGVVNVLEVGGREEDAAAAATQKQKQQQQQQQGQRGKKDGGKEKGDKGTKQVGNGGGDDRGSGQKRKTPDEAGDGAPQTMSKRQAKKLRLALKEKEVEKEAA
;
A
#
# COMPACT_ATOMS: atom_id res chain seq x y z
N MET A 1 -3.82 6.38 -11.15
CA MET A 1 -3.13 5.12 -11.42
C MET A 1 -4.15 4.13 -11.93
N LEU A 2 -3.81 3.40 -12.98
CA LEU A 2 -4.63 2.34 -13.56
C LEU A 2 -3.94 1.00 -13.31
N TYR A 3 -4.75 -0.01 -13.04
CA TYR A 3 -4.29 -1.32 -12.60
C TYR A 3 -4.81 -2.40 -13.54
N ASP A 4 -3.96 -3.37 -13.85
CA ASP A 4 -4.38 -4.68 -14.36
C ASP A 4 -3.80 -5.74 -13.44
N LEU A 5 -4.65 -6.39 -12.66
CA LEU A 5 -4.20 -7.32 -11.62
C LEU A 5 -4.13 -8.76 -12.11
N ASN A 6 -4.28 -9.03 -13.41
CA ASN A 6 -4.26 -10.40 -13.94
C ASN A 6 -3.67 -10.51 -15.34
N ILE A 7 -2.34 -10.55 -15.44
CA ILE A 7 -1.64 -11.01 -16.65
C ILE A 7 -1.20 -12.46 -16.42
N PRO A 8 -1.81 -13.46 -17.09
CA PRO A 8 -1.46 -14.86 -16.90
C PRO A 8 0.01 -15.12 -17.22
N TRP A 9 0.66 -15.91 -16.37
CA TRP A 9 2.03 -16.37 -16.57
C TRP A 9 2.14 -17.86 -16.24
N SER A 10 2.95 -18.56 -17.01
CA SER A 10 3.38 -19.94 -16.78
C SER A 10 4.89 -20.06 -17.03
N PRO A 11 5.55 -21.11 -16.53
CA PRO A 11 6.96 -21.38 -16.86
C PRO A 11 7.22 -21.55 -18.37
N THR A 12 6.18 -21.87 -19.14
CA THR A 12 6.23 -21.99 -20.60
C THR A 12 5.97 -20.68 -21.35
N THR A 13 5.69 -19.58 -20.65
CA THR A 13 5.46 -18.28 -21.27
C THR A 13 6.76 -17.72 -21.83
N ASP A 14 6.76 -17.40 -23.14
CA ASP A 14 7.92 -16.78 -23.79
C ASP A 14 8.25 -15.41 -23.15
N PRO A 15 9.49 -15.20 -22.65
CA PRO A 15 9.92 -13.91 -22.11
C PRO A 15 9.72 -12.73 -23.07
N ALA A 16 9.87 -12.94 -24.39
CA ALA A 16 9.66 -11.90 -25.39
C ALA A 16 8.18 -11.48 -25.46
N ASP A 17 7.27 -12.46 -25.44
CA ASP A 17 5.82 -12.24 -25.47
C ASP A 17 5.33 -11.53 -24.20
N LEU A 18 5.87 -11.93 -23.06
CA LEU A 18 5.61 -11.27 -21.78
C LEU A 18 6.06 -9.81 -21.81
N SER A 19 7.28 -9.55 -22.30
CA SER A 19 7.81 -8.18 -22.43
C SER A 19 6.97 -7.31 -23.37
N ARG A 20 6.52 -7.87 -24.50
CA ARG A 20 5.60 -7.20 -25.43
C ARG A 20 4.27 -6.88 -24.79
N THR A 21 3.69 -7.83 -24.04
CA THR A 21 2.42 -7.64 -23.33
C THR A 21 2.52 -6.56 -22.26
N ILE A 22 3.59 -6.56 -21.45
CA ILE A 22 3.85 -5.52 -20.44
C ILE A 22 4.03 -4.14 -21.09
N SER A 23 4.79 -4.07 -22.18
CA SER A 23 5.04 -2.81 -22.89
C SER A 23 3.77 -2.26 -23.53
N PHE A 24 2.95 -3.14 -24.11
CA PHE A 24 1.66 -2.75 -24.69
C PHE A 24 0.68 -2.27 -23.61
N ALA A 25 0.58 -2.97 -22.47
CA ALA A 25 -0.23 -2.53 -21.33
C ALA A 25 0.19 -1.13 -20.83
N SER A 26 1.50 -0.86 -20.74
CA SER A 26 2.04 0.47 -20.43
C SER A 26 1.60 1.53 -21.44
N SER A 27 1.65 1.22 -22.74
CA SER A 27 1.22 2.13 -23.80
C SER A 27 -0.28 2.45 -23.76
N LEU A 28 -1.11 1.53 -23.25
CA LEU A 28 -2.54 1.75 -23.00
C LEU A 28 -2.82 2.59 -21.75
N GLY A 29 -1.80 2.88 -20.93
CA GLY A 29 -1.90 3.70 -19.73
C GLY A 29 -1.95 2.92 -18.41
N TYR A 30 -1.78 1.60 -18.42
CA TYR A 30 -1.71 0.81 -17.19
C TYR A 30 -0.38 1.07 -16.47
N THR A 31 -0.45 1.52 -15.23
CA THR A 31 0.72 1.91 -14.42
C THR A 31 1.21 0.80 -13.49
N VAL A 32 0.30 -0.10 -13.08
CA VAL A 32 0.59 -1.21 -12.18
C VAL A 32 -0.01 -2.47 -12.80
N LEU A 33 0.80 -3.50 -12.94
CA LEU A 33 0.43 -4.79 -13.50
C LEU A 33 0.69 -5.89 -12.47
N ALA A 34 -0.11 -6.95 -12.43
CA ALA A 34 0.22 -8.15 -11.66
C ALA A 34 0.35 -9.37 -12.57
N LEU A 35 1.51 -10.03 -12.51
CA LEU A 35 1.72 -11.32 -13.16
C LEU A 35 1.08 -12.41 -12.30
N ASN A 36 0.17 -13.16 -12.89
CA ASN A 36 -0.63 -14.16 -12.20
C ASN A 36 -0.11 -15.57 -12.47
N HIS A 37 0.30 -16.26 -11.42
CA HIS A 37 0.60 -17.68 -11.43
C HIS A 37 -0.61 -18.46 -10.89
N THR A 38 -1.20 -19.31 -11.74
CA THR A 38 -2.34 -20.15 -11.33
C THR A 38 -1.85 -21.46 -10.73
N ILE A 39 -2.34 -21.77 -9.52
CA ILE A 39 -1.99 -22.97 -8.77
C ILE A 39 -3.23 -23.87 -8.71
N THR A 40 -3.10 -25.05 -9.29
CA THR A 40 -4.09 -26.13 -9.16
C THR A 40 -3.73 -26.97 -7.93
N PRO A 41 -4.66 -27.21 -7.00
CA PRO A 41 -4.42 -28.05 -5.83
C PRO A 41 -3.92 -29.46 -6.22
N PRO A 42 -3.10 -30.11 -5.37
CA PRO A 42 -2.73 -29.70 -4.01
C PRO A 42 -1.70 -28.56 -3.98
N ILE A 43 -1.83 -27.65 -3.00
CA ILE A 43 -0.85 -26.57 -2.80
C ILE A 43 0.48 -27.20 -2.35
N PRO A 44 1.62 -26.91 -3.02
CA PRO A 44 2.92 -27.46 -2.66
C PRO A 44 3.31 -27.18 -1.20
N SER A 45 4.09 -28.08 -0.59
CA SER A 45 4.61 -27.89 0.77
C SER A 45 5.66 -26.80 0.83
N GLN A 46 6.56 -26.79 -0.16
CA GLN A 46 7.55 -25.74 -0.33
C GLN A 46 7.05 -24.72 -1.34
N ILE A 47 6.75 -23.53 -0.84
CA ILE A 47 6.22 -22.43 -1.66
C ILE A 47 7.39 -21.60 -2.16
N THR A 48 7.69 -21.76 -3.45
CA THR A 48 8.63 -20.91 -4.18
C THR A 48 7.84 -20.12 -5.23
N ASN A 49 8.03 -18.81 -5.27
CA ASN A 49 7.42 -17.96 -6.30
C ASN A 49 8.25 -18.07 -7.59
N PRO A 50 7.71 -18.64 -8.68
CA PRO A 50 8.45 -18.86 -9.92
C PRO A 50 8.42 -17.63 -10.85
N LEU A 51 7.69 -16.57 -10.49
CA LEU A 51 7.50 -15.41 -11.35
C LEU A 51 8.82 -14.64 -11.55
N PRO A 52 9.06 -14.13 -12.77
CA PRO A 52 10.28 -13.39 -13.07
C PRO A 52 10.36 -12.12 -12.21
N LYS A 53 11.52 -11.90 -11.59
CA LYS A 53 11.83 -10.65 -10.91
C LYS A 53 12.23 -9.62 -11.96
N LEU A 54 11.36 -8.65 -12.18
CA LEU A 54 11.61 -7.55 -13.10
C LEU A 54 12.21 -6.38 -12.32
N PRO A 55 13.16 -5.61 -12.90
CA PRO A 55 13.72 -4.47 -12.20
C PRO A 55 12.62 -3.42 -11.96
N PRO A 56 12.68 -2.70 -10.82
CA PRO A 56 11.70 -1.69 -10.50
C PRO A 56 11.70 -0.58 -11.57
N PRO A 57 10.56 0.10 -11.78
CA PRO A 57 10.52 1.24 -12.69
C PRO A 57 11.49 2.33 -12.22
N PRO A 58 12.11 3.10 -13.14
CA PRO A 58 12.94 4.23 -12.76
C PRO A 58 12.12 5.20 -11.92
N SER A 59 12.67 5.65 -10.79
CA SER A 59 12.03 6.66 -9.95
C SER A 59 11.76 7.93 -10.76
N THR A 60 10.71 8.67 -10.40
CA THR A 60 10.33 9.93 -11.08
C THR A 60 11.50 10.93 -11.17
N ALA A 61 12.42 10.90 -10.20
CA ALA A 61 13.66 11.69 -10.21
C ALA A 61 14.67 11.23 -11.28
N SER A 62 14.80 9.92 -11.52
CA SER A 62 15.67 9.34 -12.54
C SER A 62 15.08 9.50 -13.95
N ALA A 63 13.76 9.41 -14.10
CA ALA A 63 13.05 9.65 -15.35
C ALA A 63 13.16 11.11 -15.82
N ALA A 64 13.10 12.07 -14.89
CA ALA A 64 13.33 13.48 -15.19
C ALA A 64 14.76 13.73 -15.69
N ALA A 65 15.78 13.18 -15.01
CA ALA A 65 17.18 13.32 -15.42
C ALA A 65 17.48 12.70 -16.81
N ALA A 66 16.89 11.54 -17.12
CA ALA A 66 17.03 10.89 -18.42
C ALA A 66 16.34 11.68 -19.56
N ALA A 67 15.27 12.43 -19.25
CA ALA A 67 14.61 13.29 -20.22
C ALA A 67 15.42 14.55 -20.56
N VAL A 68 16.26 15.05 -19.64
CA VAL A 68 17.13 16.21 -19.89
C VAL A 68 18.38 15.84 -20.71
N ALA A 69 18.85 14.59 -20.64
CA ALA A 69 20.11 14.16 -21.25
C ALA A 69 20.05 13.84 -22.75
N SER A 70 18.88 13.88 -23.41
CA SER A 70 18.76 13.60 -24.85
C SER A 70 17.61 14.39 -25.50
N PRO A 71 17.88 15.58 -26.08
CA PRO A 71 16.87 16.39 -26.74
C PRO A 71 16.49 15.89 -28.15
N SER A 72 17.10 14.82 -28.66
CA SER A 72 16.98 14.38 -30.05
C SER A 72 16.27 13.03 -30.24
N ARG A 73 15.08 12.84 -29.66
CA ARG A 73 14.07 11.87 -30.17
C ARG A 73 12.71 12.04 -29.48
N PRO A 74 11.60 12.31 -30.19
CA PRO A 74 10.26 12.19 -29.63
C PRO A 74 9.85 10.71 -29.61
N GLN A 75 10.55 9.88 -28.83
CA GLN A 75 10.03 8.57 -28.45
C GLN A 75 9.40 8.75 -27.07
N GLN A 76 8.06 8.76 -27.03
CA GLN A 76 7.29 8.51 -25.82
C GLN A 76 7.70 7.14 -25.26
N LYS A 77 8.83 7.05 -24.55
CA LYS A 77 9.11 5.93 -23.67
C LYS A 77 8.17 6.10 -22.48
N SER A 78 6.98 5.52 -22.59
CA SER A 78 6.10 5.40 -21.43
C SER A 78 6.91 4.75 -20.30
N PRO A 79 6.84 5.30 -19.08
CA PRO A 79 7.57 4.72 -17.96
C PRO A 79 7.13 3.27 -17.77
N ARG A 80 8.10 2.39 -17.50
CA ARG A 80 7.84 0.98 -17.24
C ARG A 80 6.82 0.87 -16.09
N PRO A 81 5.81 -0.01 -16.19
CA PRO A 81 4.83 -0.16 -15.12
C PRO A 81 5.45 -0.91 -13.93
N THR A 82 4.92 -0.66 -12.74
CA THR A 82 5.24 -1.47 -11.56
C THR A 82 4.64 -2.86 -11.74
N VAL A 83 5.44 -3.91 -11.62
CA VAL A 83 4.99 -5.29 -11.76
C VAL A 83 4.93 -5.98 -10.41
N LEU A 84 3.75 -6.47 -10.06
CA LEU A 84 3.45 -7.24 -8.87
C LEU A 84 3.38 -8.74 -9.20
N HIS A 85 3.56 -9.57 -8.19
CA HIS A 85 3.44 -11.02 -8.27
C HIS A 85 2.15 -11.47 -7.60
N ARG A 86 1.32 -12.18 -8.35
CA ARG A 86 0.03 -12.69 -7.88
C ARG A 86 -0.01 -14.21 -7.98
N ALA A 87 -0.63 -14.85 -7.00
CA ALA A 87 -1.07 -16.24 -7.10
C ALA A 87 -2.60 -16.32 -7.20
N THR A 88 -3.13 -17.19 -8.06
CA THR A 88 -4.54 -17.57 -8.07
C THR A 88 -4.68 -19.05 -7.79
N VAL A 89 -5.32 -19.41 -6.69
CA VAL A 89 -5.54 -20.82 -6.32
C VAL A 89 -6.91 -21.26 -6.80
N LEU A 90 -6.97 -22.30 -7.64
CA LEU A 90 -8.23 -22.95 -7.98
C LEU A 90 -8.74 -23.71 -6.76
N LEU A 91 -10.02 -23.54 -6.39
CA LEU A 91 -10.54 -24.14 -5.16
C LEU A 91 -11.86 -24.86 -5.39
N SER A 92 -11.85 -26.19 -5.25
CA SER A 92 -13.06 -27.02 -5.28
C SER A 92 -13.57 -27.38 -3.88
N ASP A 93 -12.67 -27.51 -2.90
CA ASP A 93 -13.00 -27.88 -1.52
C ASP A 93 -12.42 -26.84 -0.53
N PRO A 94 -13.22 -26.22 0.35
CA PRO A 94 -12.73 -25.31 1.38
C PRO A 94 -11.72 -25.91 2.37
N SER A 95 -11.60 -27.23 2.46
CA SER A 95 -10.58 -27.87 3.32
C SER A 95 -9.14 -27.54 2.88
N GLN A 96 -8.93 -27.17 1.61
CA GLN A 96 -7.62 -26.93 1.01
C GLN A 96 -7.01 -25.56 1.38
N ASN A 97 -7.67 -24.80 2.27
CA ASN A 97 -7.27 -23.43 2.63
C ASN A 97 -6.04 -23.33 3.55
N TYR A 98 -5.57 -24.46 4.10
CA TYR A 98 -4.58 -24.49 5.19
C TYR A 98 -3.21 -23.89 4.82
N ARG A 99 -2.84 -23.85 3.52
CA ARG A 99 -1.58 -23.26 3.03
C ARG A 99 -1.71 -21.87 2.41
N LEU A 100 -2.91 -21.28 2.40
CA LEU A 100 -3.13 -19.93 1.89
C LEU A 100 -2.28 -18.86 2.62
N PRO A 101 -2.07 -18.91 3.95
CA PRO A 101 -1.24 -17.90 4.62
C PRO A 101 0.22 -17.92 4.14
N ALA A 102 0.75 -19.11 3.88
CA ALA A 102 2.11 -19.26 3.37
C ALA A 102 2.24 -18.79 1.91
N LEU A 103 1.19 -18.94 1.09
CA LEU A 103 1.12 -18.32 -0.23
C LEU A 103 1.01 -16.79 -0.14
N ALA A 104 0.20 -16.26 0.78
CA ALA A 104 0.05 -14.82 0.98
C ALA A 104 1.38 -14.15 1.37
N ALA A 105 2.26 -14.85 2.10
CA ALA A 105 3.60 -14.37 2.41
C ALA A 105 4.56 -14.36 1.20
N ALA A 106 4.37 -15.25 0.22
CA ALA A 106 5.27 -15.42 -0.93
C ALA A 106 4.92 -14.57 -2.16
N TYR A 107 3.69 -14.07 -2.24
CA TYR A 107 3.17 -13.27 -3.36
C TYR A 107 2.70 -11.89 -2.88
N ASP A 108 2.62 -10.91 -3.78
CA ASP A 108 2.08 -9.56 -3.46
C ASP A 108 0.55 -9.57 -3.37
N ILE A 109 -0.12 -10.46 -4.11
CA ILE A 109 -1.57 -10.59 -4.12
C ILE A 109 -1.94 -12.07 -4.14
N LEU A 110 -2.88 -12.46 -3.27
CA LEU A 110 -3.47 -13.79 -3.28
C LEU A 110 -4.94 -13.72 -3.73
N ALA A 111 -5.26 -14.46 -4.79
CA ALA A 111 -6.61 -14.66 -5.28
C ALA A 111 -7.03 -16.12 -5.15
N VAL A 112 -8.32 -16.36 -5.00
CA VAL A 112 -8.93 -17.70 -5.09
C VAL A 112 -9.92 -17.73 -6.24
N ARG A 113 -9.98 -18.85 -6.96
CA ARG A 113 -10.97 -19.12 -8.01
C ARG A 113 -11.80 -20.34 -7.61
N PRO A 114 -12.91 -20.13 -6.88
CA PRO A 114 -13.77 -21.22 -6.43
C PRO A 114 -14.57 -21.82 -7.59
N THR A 115 -14.66 -23.15 -7.65
CA THR A 115 -15.40 -23.89 -8.69
C THR A 115 -16.68 -24.55 -8.19
N THR A 116 -16.89 -24.63 -6.87
CA THR A 116 -18.09 -25.22 -6.24
C THR A 116 -18.82 -24.18 -5.38
N GLU A 117 -20.12 -24.38 -5.13
CA GLU A 117 -20.91 -23.48 -4.25
C GLU A 117 -20.31 -23.42 -2.84
N ARG A 118 -19.87 -24.57 -2.31
CA ARG A 118 -19.26 -24.67 -0.98
C ARG A 118 -17.97 -23.87 -0.89
N ALA A 119 -17.08 -24.02 -1.87
CA ALA A 119 -15.83 -23.25 -1.93
C ALA A 119 -16.10 -21.75 -2.10
N PHE A 120 -17.08 -21.38 -2.94
CA PHE A 120 -17.47 -19.99 -3.15
C PHE A 120 -18.04 -19.34 -1.89
N GLN A 121 -18.93 -20.04 -1.16
CA GLN A 121 -19.48 -19.56 0.10
C GLN A 121 -18.39 -19.39 1.16
N ALA A 122 -17.45 -20.34 1.27
CA ALA A 122 -16.32 -20.24 2.17
C ALA A 122 -15.39 -19.07 1.80
N ALA A 123 -15.13 -18.84 0.51
CA ALA A 123 -14.35 -17.68 0.06
C ALA A 123 -15.01 -16.36 0.49
N CYS A 124 -16.34 -16.27 0.37
CA CYS A 124 -17.07 -15.07 0.76
C CYS A 124 -17.14 -14.85 2.29
N LEU A 125 -17.26 -15.92 3.08
CA LEU A 125 -17.62 -15.84 4.50
C LEU A 125 -16.48 -16.13 5.48
N SER A 126 -15.58 -17.07 5.18
CA SER A 126 -14.64 -17.61 6.16
C SER A 126 -13.15 -17.47 5.81
N MET A 127 -12.78 -17.39 4.53
CA MET A 127 -11.36 -17.28 4.14
C MET A 127 -10.78 -15.90 4.42
N ALA A 128 -9.76 -15.80 5.28
CA ALA A 128 -9.17 -14.52 5.69
C ALA A 128 -8.05 -14.01 4.75
N GLU A 129 -7.30 -14.93 4.15
CA GLU A 129 -6.09 -14.61 3.38
C GLU A 129 -6.34 -13.95 2.01
N PRO A 130 -7.22 -14.46 1.13
CA PRO A 130 -7.33 -13.92 -0.22
C PRO A 130 -7.97 -12.52 -0.21
N SER A 131 -7.46 -11.65 -1.08
CA SER A 131 -8.02 -10.31 -1.31
C SER A 131 -8.95 -10.25 -2.52
N LEU A 132 -8.78 -11.19 -3.46
CA LEU A 132 -9.57 -11.31 -4.67
C LEU A 132 -10.28 -12.66 -4.74
N ILE A 133 -11.55 -12.63 -5.14
CA ILE A 133 -12.29 -13.80 -5.61
C ILE A 133 -12.39 -13.68 -7.12
N SER A 134 -11.58 -14.46 -7.84
CA SER A 134 -11.57 -14.49 -9.31
C SER A 134 -12.59 -15.48 -9.81
N LEU A 135 -13.45 -15.06 -10.73
CA LEU A 135 -14.49 -15.93 -11.31
C LEU A 135 -14.17 -16.20 -12.78
N ASP A 136 -14.35 -17.44 -13.22
CA ASP A 136 -14.45 -17.76 -14.64
C ASP A 136 -15.91 -17.61 -15.04
N LEU A 137 -16.26 -16.43 -15.58
CA LEU A 137 -17.63 -16.12 -15.90
C LEU A 137 -18.10 -16.83 -17.18
N THR A 138 -17.21 -17.44 -17.95
CA THR A 138 -17.58 -18.19 -19.17
C THR A 138 -18.18 -19.56 -18.87
N GLN A 139 -18.05 -20.04 -17.63
CA GLN A 139 -18.58 -21.33 -17.19
C GLN A 139 -20.00 -21.22 -16.66
N HIS A 140 -20.73 -22.33 -16.70
CA HIS A 140 -22.01 -22.43 -16.00
C HIS A 140 -21.77 -22.67 -14.50
N PHE A 141 -22.23 -21.74 -13.65
CA PHE A 141 -22.22 -21.96 -12.21
C PHE A 141 -23.47 -22.74 -11.79
N PRO A 142 -23.32 -23.89 -11.09
CA PRO A 142 -24.45 -24.67 -10.60
C PRO A 142 -25.13 -24.04 -9.37
N PHE A 143 -24.86 -22.75 -9.11
CA PHE A 143 -25.35 -22.00 -7.96
C PHE A 143 -25.57 -20.54 -8.33
N HIS A 144 -26.36 -19.85 -7.53
CA HIS A 144 -26.71 -18.45 -7.74
C HIS A 144 -25.85 -17.53 -6.89
N PHE A 145 -25.50 -16.36 -7.44
CA PHE A 145 -24.85 -15.30 -6.69
C PHE A 145 -25.85 -14.63 -5.73
N ARG A 146 -25.78 -14.99 -4.44
CA ARG A 146 -26.68 -14.45 -3.41
C ARG A 146 -26.12 -13.13 -2.85
N PRO A 147 -26.93 -12.06 -2.70
CA PRO A 147 -26.42 -10.77 -2.22
C PRO A 147 -25.75 -10.80 -0.84
N LYS A 148 -26.31 -11.56 0.12
CA LYS A 148 -25.82 -11.61 1.51
C LYS A 148 -24.35 -12.05 1.63
N PRO A 149 -23.93 -13.22 1.11
CA PRO A 149 -22.52 -13.63 1.18
C PRO A 149 -21.59 -12.71 0.39
N LEU A 150 -22.01 -12.26 -0.80
CA LEU A 150 -21.19 -11.36 -1.62
C LEU A 150 -20.95 -10.03 -0.91
N MET A 151 -21.99 -9.43 -0.34
CA MET A 151 -21.86 -8.17 0.39
C MET A 151 -21.06 -8.33 1.69
N ALA A 152 -21.14 -9.49 2.35
CA ALA A 152 -20.27 -9.79 3.48
C ALA A 152 -18.79 -9.81 3.05
N ALA A 153 -18.46 -10.45 1.92
CA ALA A 153 -17.11 -10.45 1.36
C ALA A 153 -16.62 -9.01 1.05
N VAL A 154 -17.46 -8.20 0.39
CA VAL A 154 -17.14 -6.79 0.09
C VAL A 154 -16.88 -5.98 1.35
N SER A 155 -17.71 -6.13 2.39
CA SER A 155 -17.54 -5.43 3.67
C SER A 155 -16.26 -5.81 4.41
N ARG A 156 -15.77 -7.04 4.22
CA ARG A 156 -14.49 -7.52 4.77
C ARG A 156 -13.27 -7.03 3.99
N GLY A 157 -13.48 -6.35 2.86
CA GLY A 157 -12.39 -5.84 2.03
C GLY A 157 -12.02 -6.73 0.84
N LEU A 158 -12.70 -7.87 0.64
CA LEU A 158 -12.50 -8.69 -0.56
C LEU A 158 -13.13 -8.00 -1.78
N ARG A 159 -12.60 -8.32 -2.97
CA ARG A 159 -13.17 -7.86 -4.25
C ARG A 159 -13.44 -9.04 -5.18
N PHE A 160 -14.52 -8.93 -5.94
CA PHE A 160 -14.83 -9.87 -7.01
C PHE A 160 -14.12 -9.42 -8.27
N GLU A 161 -13.25 -10.26 -8.79
CA GLU A 161 -12.54 -9.98 -10.03
C GLU A 161 -13.34 -10.49 -11.23
N VAL A 162 -13.53 -9.59 -12.21
CA VAL A 162 -14.09 -9.85 -13.53
C VAL A 162 -12.97 -9.73 -14.55
N CYS A 163 -12.73 -10.78 -15.32
CA CYS A 163 -11.68 -10.78 -16.34
C CYS A 163 -12.29 -10.62 -17.74
N TYR A 164 -12.14 -9.45 -18.35
CA TYR A 164 -12.85 -9.15 -19.59
C TYR A 164 -12.30 -9.92 -20.81
N ALA A 165 -11.04 -10.37 -20.80
CA ALA A 165 -10.53 -11.13 -21.95
C ALA A 165 -11.18 -12.51 -22.06
N GLN A 166 -11.81 -13.03 -20.99
CA GLN A 166 -12.53 -14.31 -21.01
C GLN A 166 -13.64 -14.31 -22.07
N VAL A 167 -14.41 -13.21 -22.20
CA VAL A 167 -15.47 -13.12 -23.21
C VAL A 167 -14.94 -12.87 -24.62
N LEU A 168 -13.82 -12.15 -24.75
CA LEU A 168 -13.17 -11.88 -26.04
C LEU A 168 -12.51 -13.12 -26.63
N ALA A 169 -11.96 -13.98 -25.77
CA ALA A 169 -11.33 -15.24 -26.14
C ALA A 169 -12.26 -16.46 -25.99
N ALA A 170 -13.55 -16.22 -25.73
CA ALA A 170 -14.53 -17.29 -25.52
C ALA A 170 -14.65 -18.16 -26.79
N PRO A 171 -14.60 -19.50 -26.66
CA PRO A 171 -14.54 -20.40 -27.81
C PRO A 171 -15.84 -20.42 -28.61
N ASP A 172 -16.98 -20.22 -27.96
CA ASP A 172 -18.31 -20.30 -28.57
C ASP A 172 -19.25 -19.20 -28.08
N ALA A 173 -20.41 -19.09 -28.74
CA ALA A 173 -21.44 -18.12 -28.37
C ALA A 173 -22.08 -18.42 -27.00
N ARG A 174 -22.08 -19.69 -26.58
CA ARG A 174 -22.65 -20.13 -25.29
C ARG A 174 -21.81 -19.63 -24.12
N ALA A 175 -20.48 -19.74 -24.20
CA ALA A 175 -19.55 -19.18 -23.22
C ALA A 175 -19.70 -17.65 -23.11
N ARG A 176 -19.90 -16.95 -24.23
CA ARG A 176 -20.18 -15.50 -24.21
C ARG A 176 -21.50 -15.16 -23.53
N ALA A 177 -22.57 -15.91 -23.83
CA ALA A 177 -23.86 -15.72 -23.16
C ALA A 177 -23.78 -16.02 -21.66
N ALA A 178 -23.05 -17.07 -21.27
CA ALA A 178 -22.79 -17.40 -19.87
C ALA A 178 -22.04 -16.25 -19.17
N PHE A 179 -20.99 -15.70 -19.79
CA PHE A 179 -20.26 -14.55 -19.28
C PHE A 179 -21.19 -13.37 -18.97
N VAL A 180 -22.01 -12.96 -19.93
CA VAL A 180 -22.93 -11.83 -19.78
C VAL A 180 -23.96 -12.11 -18.67
N SER A 181 -24.55 -13.30 -18.65
CA SER A 181 -25.55 -13.69 -17.63
C SER A 181 -24.95 -13.74 -16.21
N ASN A 182 -23.77 -14.32 -16.07
CA ASN A 182 -23.05 -14.42 -14.80
C ASN A 182 -22.60 -13.05 -14.30
N LEU A 183 -22.06 -12.21 -15.19
CA LEU A 183 -21.68 -10.83 -14.86
C LEU A 183 -22.90 -10.02 -14.40
N ALA A 184 -24.01 -10.06 -15.14
CA ALA A 184 -25.24 -9.36 -14.76
C ALA A 184 -25.76 -9.83 -13.39
N SER A 185 -25.67 -11.13 -13.12
CA SER A 185 -26.06 -11.72 -11.83
C SER A 185 -25.13 -11.26 -10.69
N LEU A 186 -23.83 -11.20 -10.93
CA LEU A 186 -22.83 -10.69 -9.97
C LEU A 186 -23.08 -9.21 -9.66
N VAL A 187 -23.23 -8.38 -10.70
CA VAL A 187 -23.49 -6.93 -10.56
C VAL A 187 -24.77 -6.67 -9.79
N ARG A 188 -25.84 -7.42 -10.07
CA ARG A 188 -27.11 -7.35 -9.33
C ARG A 188 -26.91 -7.70 -7.86
N ALA A 189 -26.16 -8.75 -7.56
CA ALA A 189 -25.96 -9.22 -6.19
C ALA A 189 -25.05 -8.30 -5.35
N THR A 190 -24.05 -7.67 -5.97
CA THR A 190 -23.15 -6.71 -5.30
C THR A 190 -23.62 -5.25 -5.36
N LYS A 191 -24.66 -4.96 -6.17
CA LYS A 191 -25.06 -3.60 -6.55
C LYS A 191 -23.91 -2.84 -7.22
N GLY A 192 -23.08 -3.54 -8.00
CA GLY A 192 -21.89 -2.99 -8.66
C GLY A 192 -20.73 -2.62 -7.73
N ARG A 193 -20.81 -2.95 -6.43
CA ARG A 193 -19.77 -2.62 -5.45
C ARG A 193 -18.73 -3.73 -5.34
N GLY A 194 -17.50 -3.35 -5.01
CA GLY A 194 -16.43 -4.29 -4.72
C GLY A 194 -16.04 -5.15 -5.93
N VAL A 195 -16.20 -4.62 -7.15
CA VAL A 195 -15.76 -5.24 -8.39
C VAL A 195 -14.38 -4.70 -8.75
N VAL A 196 -13.48 -5.60 -9.15
CA VAL A 196 -12.20 -5.29 -9.79
C VAL A 196 -12.23 -5.86 -11.19
N VAL A 197 -11.71 -5.11 -12.15
CA VAL A 197 -11.61 -5.59 -13.53
C VAL A 197 -10.15 -5.79 -13.86
N SER A 198 -9.84 -6.96 -14.41
CA SER A 198 -8.51 -7.31 -14.91
C SER A 198 -8.63 -7.85 -16.33
N SER A 199 -7.52 -7.98 -17.04
CA SER A 199 -7.55 -8.51 -18.40
C SER A 199 -7.70 -10.03 -18.45
N GLU A 200 -6.85 -10.78 -17.73
CA GLU A 200 -6.59 -12.21 -17.99
C GLU A 200 -6.19 -12.46 -19.46
N ALA A 201 -5.58 -11.47 -20.10
CA ALA A 201 -5.17 -11.55 -21.50
C ALA A 201 -3.87 -12.36 -21.64
N ARG A 202 -3.92 -13.45 -22.43
CA ARG A 202 -2.75 -14.32 -22.71
C ARG A 202 -1.74 -13.69 -23.65
N SER A 203 -2.12 -12.63 -24.36
CA SER A 203 -1.27 -11.91 -25.31
C SER A 203 -1.64 -10.43 -25.35
N ALA A 204 -0.74 -9.61 -25.90
CA ALA A 204 -0.96 -8.18 -26.08
C ALA A 204 -2.28 -7.86 -26.82
N LEU A 205 -2.70 -8.70 -27.77
CA LEU A 205 -3.93 -8.51 -28.55
C LEU A 205 -5.22 -8.65 -27.72
N GLY A 206 -5.15 -9.30 -26.56
CA GLY A 206 -6.26 -9.41 -25.62
C GLY A 206 -6.42 -8.17 -24.71
N LEU A 207 -5.46 -7.26 -24.70
CA LEU A 207 -5.52 -6.04 -23.90
C LEU A 207 -6.42 -4.98 -24.56
N ARG A 208 -7.06 -4.15 -23.74
CA ARG A 208 -7.96 -3.07 -24.19
C ARG A 208 -7.65 -1.80 -23.41
N ALA A 209 -7.91 -0.64 -24.03
CA ALA A 209 -7.72 0.62 -23.33
C ALA A 209 -8.75 0.74 -22.19
N PRO A 210 -8.42 1.43 -21.08
CA PRO A 210 -9.30 1.55 -19.91
C PRO A 210 -10.72 2.02 -20.25
N ASN A 211 -10.85 3.02 -21.12
CA ASN A 211 -12.17 3.55 -21.51
C ASN A 211 -12.99 2.53 -22.32
N ASP A 212 -12.33 1.73 -23.17
CA ASP A 212 -13.00 0.65 -23.91
C ASP A 212 -13.51 -0.42 -22.94
N VAL A 213 -12.71 -0.75 -21.92
CA VAL A 213 -13.11 -1.69 -20.87
C VAL A 213 -14.32 -1.16 -20.10
N VAL A 214 -14.34 0.13 -19.72
CA VAL A 214 -15.50 0.76 -19.07
C VAL A 214 -16.74 0.70 -19.96
N ASN A 215 -16.59 0.98 -21.26
CA ASN A 215 -17.70 0.91 -22.21
C ASN A 215 -18.25 -0.51 -22.37
N LEU A 216 -17.38 -1.52 -22.49
CA LEU A 216 -17.78 -2.93 -22.55
C LEU A 216 -18.56 -3.35 -21.31
N LEU A 217 -18.08 -2.99 -20.12
CA LEU A 217 -18.76 -3.29 -18.86
C LEU A 217 -20.11 -2.58 -18.74
N ALA A 218 -20.22 -1.35 -19.25
CA ALA A 218 -21.49 -0.61 -19.32
C ALA A 218 -22.53 -1.33 -20.17
N VAL A 219 -22.12 -1.88 -21.33
CA VAL A 219 -23.00 -2.72 -22.17
C VAL A 219 -23.51 -3.95 -21.41
N TRP A 220 -22.71 -4.51 -20.51
CA TRP A 220 -23.10 -5.69 -19.71
C TRP A 220 -23.75 -5.36 -18.36
N GLY A 221 -24.10 -4.10 -18.12
CA GLY A 221 -24.91 -3.66 -16.98
C GLY A 221 -24.14 -3.17 -15.76
N LEU A 222 -22.82 -2.98 -15.84
CA LEU A 222 -22.06 -2.28 -14.81
C LEU A 222 -21.97 -0.79 -15.17
N ALA A 223 -22.56 0.08 -14.36
CA ALA A 223 -22.54 1.52 -14.60
C ALA A 223 -21.12 2.08 -14.76
N SER A 224 -20.95 3.08 -15.63
CA SER A 224 -19.63 3.59 -16.05
C SER A 224 -18.79 4.16 -14.89
N ASP A 225 -19.45 4.72 -13.87
CA ASP A 225 -18.81 5.16 -12.62
C ASP A 225 -18.18 3.97 -11.89
N LYS A 226 -18.92 2.86 -11.77
CA LYS A 226 -18.44 1.60 -11.19
C LYS A 226 -17.39 0.91 -12.05
N GLY A 227 -17.51 0.99 -13.37
CA GLY A 227 -16.48 0.51 -14.29
C GLY A 227 -15.15 1.25 -14.08
N THR A 228 -15.20 2.58 -13.93
CA THR A 228 -14.01 3.41 -13.66
C THR A 228 -13.43 3.10 -12.28
N GLU A 229 -14.28 2.93 -11.27
CA GLU A 229 -13.89 2.52 -9.92
C GLU A 229 -13.18 1.14 -9.91
N ALA A 230 -13.65 0.21 -10.76
CA ALA A 230 -13.14 -1.15 -10.87
C ALA A 230 -11.74 -1.26 -11.50
N LEU A 231 -11.29 -0.25 -12.24
CA LEU A 231 -9.94 -0.17 -12.83
C LEU A 231 -8.97 0.72 -12.02
N GLY A 232 -9.51 1.54 -11.12
CA GLY A 232 -8.75 2.53 -10.35
C GLY A 232 -8.80 2.31 -8.84
N ALA A 233 -9.88 2.78 -8.19
CA ALA A 233 -9.97 2.83 -6.74
C ALA A 233 -10.02 1.45 -6.07
N ASN A 234 -10.80 0.52 -6.62
CA ASN A 234 -10.92 -0.84 -6.07
C ASN A 234 -9.61 -1.64 -6.15
N PRO A 235 -8.93 -1.75 -7.30
CA PRO A 235 -7.66 -2.45 -7.37
C PRO A 235 -6.55 -1.74 -6.59
N ARG A 236 -6.57 -0.40 -6.51
CA ARG A 236 -5.68 0.35 -5.59
C ARG A 236 -5.88 -0.10 -4.15
N GLY A 237 -7.12 -0.22 -3.69
CA GLY A 237 -7.43 -0.70 -2.35
C GLY A 237 -6.86 -2.09 -2.07
N VAL A 238 -6.95 -3.00 -3.05
CA VAL A 238 -6.35 -4.35 -2.96
C VAL A 238 -4.83 -4.26 -2.82
N VAL A 239 -4.15 -3.58 -3.74
CA VAL A 239 -2.68 -3.46 -3.76
C VAL A 239 -2.14 -2.84 -2.48
N VAL A 240 -2.76 -1.74 -2.01
CA VAL A 240 -2.31 -1.04 -0.80
C VAL A 240 -2.54 -1.89 0.44
N ASN A 241 -3.70 -2.54 0.56
CA ASN A 241 -4.01 -3.37 1.73
C ASN A 241 -3.08 -4.59 1.82
N GLU A 242 -2.83 -5.28 0.71
CA GLU A 242 -1.89 -6.41 0.70
C GLU A 242 -0.45 -5.96 0.98
N GLY A 243 -0.05 -4.80 0.44
CA GLY A 243 1.24 -4.18 0.78
C GLY A 243 1.38 -3.94 2.29
N ILE A 244 0.36 -3.34 2.93
CA ILE A 244 0.35 -3.07 4.38
C ILE A 244 0.37 -4.38 5.20
N LYS A 245 -0.39 -5.40 4.79
CA LYS A 245 -0.39 -6.71 5.47
C LYS A 245 0.99 -7.36 5.48
N ARG A 246 1.77 -7.16 4.42
CA ARG A 246 3.11 -7.74 4.29
C ARG A 246 4.21 -6.91 4.95
N SER A 247 4.19 -5.60 4.78
CA SER A 247 5.23 -4.71 5.31
C SER A 247 4.98 -4.32 6.77
N GLY A 248 3.75 -4.49 7.24
CA GLY A 248 3.33 -4.09 8.56
C GLY A 248 3.02 -5.26 9.48
N PHE A 249 3.05 -4.98 10.78
CA PHE A 249 2.63 -5.92 11.81
C PHE A 249 1.50 -5.30 12.63
N ARG A 250 0.32 -5.93 12.60
CA ARG A 250 -0.87 -5.48 13.36
C ARG A 250 -1.21 -3.98 13.18
N GLY A 251 -1.05 -3.46 11.96
CA GLY A 251 -1.33 -2.05 11.63
C GLY A 251 -0.17 -1.08 11.84
N VAL A 252 1.00 -1.56 12.30
CA VAL A 252 2.23 -0.77 12.34
C VAL A 252 2.99 -0.97 11.03
N VAL A 253 3.30 0.11 10.31
CA VAL A 253 4.07 0.07 9.06
C VAL A 253 5.52 0.49 9.36
N ASN A 254 6.49 -0.34 8.99
CA ASN A 254 7.90 0.05 9.07
C ASN A 254 8.26 0.93 7.88
N VAL A 255 8.52 2.22 8.12
CA VAL A 255 8.98 3.16 7.09
C VAL A 255 10.51 3.15 7.10
N LEU A 256 11.10 2.43 6.13
CA LEU A 256 12.53 2.48 5.90
C LEU A 256 12.84 3.74 5.08
N GLU A 257 13.31 4.80 5.73
CA GLU A 257 13.97 5.89 5.02
C GLU A 257 15.27 5.35 4.45
N VAL A 258 15.36 5.29 3.13
CA VAL A 258 16.63 5.01 2.45
C VAL A 258 17.52 6.21 2.74
N GLY A 259 18.48 6.04 3.66
CA GLY A 259 19.46 7.06 3.98
C GLY A 259 20.05 7.63 2.70
N GLY A 260 20.06 8.96 2.59
CA GLY A 260 20.73 9.66 1.50
C GLY A 260 22.14 9.09 1.32
N ARG A 261 22.62 9.03 0.07
CA ARG A 261 23.91 8.41 -0.25
C ARG A 261 24.98 8.98 0.68
N GLU A 262 25.97 8.18 1.05
CA GLU A 262 27.10 8.66 1.88
C GLU A 262 27.76 9.92 1.30
N GLU A 263 27.67 10.12 -0.03
CA GLU A 263 28.08 11.32 -0.74
C GLU A 263 27.30 12.59 -0.33
N ASP A 264 25.99 12.49 -0.08
CA ASP A 264 25.14 13.58 0.39
C ASP A 264 25.42 13.92 1.87
N ALA A 265 25.71 12.90 2.69
CA ALA A 265 26.12 13.06 4.08
C ALA A 265 27.52 13.68 4.20
N ALA A 266 28.45 13.28 3.33
CA ALA A 266 29.80 13.85 3.24
C ALA A 266 29.79 15.29 2.72
N ALA A 267 28.92 15.61 1.74
CA ALA A 267 28.72 16.97 1.26
C ALA A 267 28.12 17.88 2.34
N ALA A 268 27.14 17.39 3.12
CA ALA A 268 26.55 18.12 4.24
C ALA A 268 27.56 18.34 5.40
N ALA A 269 28.42 17.37 5.68
CA ALA A 269 29.50 17.49 6.66
C ALA A 269 30.57 18.53 6.24
N THR A 270 30.92 18.53 4.95
CA THR A 270 31.91 19.48 4.37
C THR A 270 31.37 20.92 4.36
N GLN A 271 30.07 21.12 4.11
CA GLN A 271 29.43 22.43 4.18
C GLN A 271 29.34 22.97 5.61
N LYS A 272 29.07 22.11 6.61
CA LYS A 272 29.08 22.50 8.03
C LYS A 272 30.48 22.89 8.52
N GLN A 273 31.54 22.23 8.06
CA GLN A 273 32.92 22.61 8.37
C GLN A 273 33.33 23.95 7.72
N LYS A 274 32.91 24.22 6.48
CA LYS A 274 33.18 25.52 5.81
C LYS A 274 32.44 26.69 6.49
N GLN A 275 31.22 26.49 6.98
CA GLN A 275 30.49 27.53 7.73
C GLN A 275 31.11 27.80 9.11
N GLN A 276 31.62 26.78 9.80
CA GLN A 276 32.32 26.98 11.08
C GLN A 276 33.68 27.67 10.91
N GLN A 277 34.41 27.42 9.82
CA GLN A 277 35.67 28.12 9.53
C GLN A 277 35.45 29.60 9.14
N GLN A 278 34.36 29.93 8.45
CA GLN A 278 34.02 31.33 8.16
C GLN A 278 33.58 32.12 9.41
N GLN A 279 32.98 31.47 10.40
CA GLN A 279 32.63 32.12 11.68
C GLN A 279 33.85 32.36 12.59
N GLN A 280 34.93 31.58 12.46
CA GLN A 280 36.16 31.81 13.24
C GLN A 280 37.10 32.89 12.65
N GLN A 281 37.04 33.17 11.35
CA GLN A 281 37.82 34.27 10.74
C GLN A 281 37.21 35.67 10.97
N GLY A 282 35.91 35.76 11.29
CA GLY A 282 35.22 37.03 11.56
C GLY A 282 35.56 37.69 12.92
N GLN A 283 36.19 36.98 13.86
CA GLN A 283 36.53 37.53 15.19
C GLN A 283 37.98 38.03 15.34
N ARG A 284 38.84 37.85 14.33
CA ARG A 284 40.27 38.27 14.43
C ARG A 284 40.59 39.65 13.84
N GLY A 285 39.61 40.35 13.26
CA GLY A 285 39.80 41.64 12.58
C GLY A 285 39.49 42.90 13.38
N LYS A 286 39.20 42.82 14.69
CA LYS A 286 38.80 43.99 15.49
C LYS A 286 39.68 44.17 16.74
N LYS A 287 40.97 44.40 16.52
CA LYS A 287 41.89 44.99 17.49
C LYS A 287 43.06 45.64 16.74
N ASP A 288 42.90 46.91 16.38
CA ASP A 288 43.94 47.91 16.59
C ASP A 288 43.43 49.32 16.31
N GLY A 289 43.70 50.24 17.25
CA GLY A 289 43.38 51.66 17.10
C GLY A 289 43.16 52.44 18.41
N GLY A 290 44.25 52.72 19.15
CA GLY A 290 44.49 54.04 19.76
C GLY A 290 43.94 54.40 21.15
N LYS A 291 44.86 54.62 22.11
CA LYS A 291 44.74 55.40 23.39
C LYS A 291 44.37 56.87 23.10
N GLU A 292 43.75 57.69 23.98
CA GLU A 292 44.26 58.20 25.27
C GLU A 292 43.19 59.01 26.06
N LYS A 293 43.34 58.99 27.41
CA LYS A 293 43.13 60.05 28.44
C LYS A 293 41.73 60.61 28.79
N GLY A 294 41.48 60.69 30.11
CA GLY A 294 40.84 61.87 30.72
C GLY A 294 39.83 61.63 31.85
N ASP A 295 40.34 61.60 33.08
CA ASP A 295 39.78 61.96 34.40
C ASP A 295 38.28 62.36 34.64
N LYS A 296 37.83 61.99 35.86
CA LYS A 296 36.74 62.51 36.73
C LYS A 296 35.24 62.29 36.42
N GLY A 297 34.57 61.67 37.41
CA GLY A 297 33.41 62.33 38.05
C GLY A 297 32.10 61.53 38.22
N THR A 298 31.92 60.97 39.43
CA THR A 298 30.68 60.93 40.24
C THR A 298 29.48 60.01 39.90
N LYS A 299 29.23 59.09 40.87
CA LYS A 299 27.97 58.81 41.63
C LYS A 299 26.69 58.34 40.90
N GLN A 300 26.26 57.10 41.20
CA GLN A 300 25.14 56.71 42.11
C GLN A 300 24.82 55.21 41.91
N VAL A 301 25.03 54.35 42.91
CA VAL A 301 24.10 53.89 43.98
C VAL A 301 22.99 52.94 43.49
N GLY A 302 22.94 51.75 44.13
CA GLY A 302 21.78 50.85 44.17
C GLY A 302 22.11 49.43 43.72
N ASN A 303 22.77 48.59 44.54
CA ASN A 303 22.16 47.70 45.55
C ASN A 303 21.27 46.61 44.91
N GLY A 304 21.49 45.30 45.08
CA GLY A 304 22.43 44.55 45.90
C GLY A 304 22.11 43.05 45.84
N GLY A 305 23.10 42.22 46.19
CA GLY A 305 23.00 40.85 46.75
C GLY A 305 22.45 39.75 45.83
N GLY A 306 23.07 38.58 45.69
CA GLY A 306 24.26 38.02 46.32
C GLY A 306 24.30 36.52 45.99
N ASP A 307 25.52 36.01 45.93
CA ASP A 307 25.99 34.63 45.80
C ASP A 307 25.26 33.64 46.76
N ASP A 308 25.31 32.32 46.64
CA ASP A 308 26.50 31.51 46.41
C ASP A 308 26.16 30.03 46.10
N ARG A 309 27.19 29.38 45.58
CA ARG A 309 27.36 28.00 45.14
C ARG A 309 27.35 27.01 46.31
N GLY A 310 27.13 25.73 46.01
CA GLY A 310 27.43 24.67 46.98
C GLY A 310 27.19 23.25 46.46
N SER A 311 28.22 22.67 45.86
CA SER A 311 28.33 21.26 45.45
C SER A 311 28.28 20.27 46.62
N GLY A 312 27.73 19.07 46.42
CA GLY A 312 27.88 17.95 47.35
C GLY A 312 27.37 16.62 46.81
N GLN A 313 28.30 15.71 46.52
CA GLN A 313 28.10 14.36 45.99
C GLN A 313 28.53 13.32 47.06
N LYS A 314 27.75 12.24 47.27
CA LYS A 314 28.03 10.92 47.94
C LYS A 314 26.73 10.42 48.62
N ARG A 315 26.30 9.15 48.70
CA ARG A 315 26.86 7.78 48.53
C ARG A 315 25.68 6.78 48.43
N LYS A 316 25.89 5.59 47.84
CA LYS A 316 25.07 4.34 48.00
C LYS A 316 25.40 3.66 49.35
N THR A 317 24.54 2.92 50.07
CA THR A 317 23.91 1.56 49.89
C THR A 317 23.10 1.22 51.20
N PRO A 318 22.56 0.01 51.45
CA PRO A 318 21.44 -0.75 50.84
C PRO A 318 20.32 -1.16 51.87
N ASP A 319 19.31 -1.90 51.39
CA ASP A 319 18.31 -2.75 52.10
C ASP A 319 17.16 -2.13 52.92
N GLU A 320 15.91 -2.26 52.42
CA GLU A 320 14.84 -3.12 52.98
C GLU A 320 13.47 -2.88 52.30
N ALA A 321 12.62 -3.89 52.36
CA ALA A 321 11.45 -4.12 51.51
C ALA A 321 10.15 -3.47 52.02
N GLY A 322 9.32 -3.03 51.07
CA GLY A 322 7.85 -3.14 51.05
C GLY A 322 7.01 -2.29 52.01
N ASP A 323 6.40 -1.21 51.51
CA ASP A 323 4.92 -1.11 51.38
C ASP A 323 4.54 0.11 50.50
N GLY A 324 3.34 0.08 49.92
CA GLY A 324 2.92 0.80 48.71
C GLY A 324 3.08 2.34 48.65
N ALA A 325 3.65 2.81 47.54
CA ALA A 325 3.55 4.19 47.08
C ALA A 325 2.39 4.36 46.06
N PRO A 326 1.62 5.45 46.12
CA PRO A 326 0.45 5.65 45.26
C PRO A 326 0.87 5.80 43.79
N GLN A 327 0.20 5.06 42.91
CA GLN A 327 0.39 5.17 41.46
C GLN A 327 0.12 6.62 41.01
N THR A 328 1.13 7.23 40.40
CA THR A 328 0.99 8.55 39.78
C THR A 328 0.07 8.43 38.56
N MET A 329 -1.12 9.00 38.68
CA MET A 329 -2.15 8.94 37.65
C MET A 329 -1.65 9.58 36.34
N SER A 330 -1.81 8.87 35.22
CA SER A 330 -1.48 9.40 33.91
C SER A 330 -2.31 10.67 33.62
N LYS A 331 -1.71 11.65 32.91
CA LYS A 331 -2.40 12.88 32.47
C LYS A 331 -3.75 12.60 31.77
N ARG A 332 -3.87 11.45 31.10
CA ARG A 332 -5.10 11.02 30.43
C ARG A 332 -6.17 10.54 31.42
N GLN A 333 -5.77 9.86 32.49
CA GLN A 333 -6.66 9.41 33.57
C GLN A 333 -7.16 10.61 34.39
N ALA A 334 -6.28 11.55 34.72
CA ALA A 334 -6.65 12.79 35.40
C ALA A 334 -7.65 13.63 34.57
N LYS A 335 -7.44 13.73 33.25
CA LYS A 335 -8.37 14.44 32.35
C LYS A 335 -9.75 13.78 32.28
N LYS A 336 -9.81 12.44 32.25
CA LYS A 336 -11.07 11.69 32.21
C LYS A 336 -11.87 11.85 33.52
N LEU A 337 -11.18 11.83 34.66
CA LEU A 337 -11.79 12.04 35.97
C LEU A 337 -12.34 13.46 36.13
N ARG A 338 -11.60 14.47 35.62
CA ARG A 338 -12.05 15.87 35.67
C ARG A 338 -13.28 16.14 34.80
N LEU A 339 -13.40 15.46 33.67
CA LEU A 339 -14.59 15.53 32.80
C LEU A 339 -15.81 14.88 33.48
N ALA A 340 -15.62 13.70 34.07
CA ALA A 340 -16.70 13.00 34.78
C ALA A 340 -17.21 13.76 36.02
N LEU A 341 -16.32 14.47 36.73
CA LEU A 341 -16.74 15.33 37.84
C LEU A 341 -17.53 16.55 37.35
N LYS A 342 -17.12 17.13 36.22
CA LYS A 342 -17.80 18.28 35.63
C LYS A 342 -19.20 17.91 35.08
N GLU A 343 -19.35 16.71 34.52
CA GLU A 343 -20.68 16.19 34.11
C GLU A 343 -21.61 16.00 35.32
N LYS A 344 -21.09 15.50 36.44
CA LYS A 344 -21.87 15.33 37.68
C LYS A 344 -22.25 16.65 38.35
N GLU A 345 -21.45 17.70 38.20
CA GLU A 345 -21.80 19.04 38.69
C GLU A 345 -22.92 19.66 37.84
N VAL A 346 -22.86 19.51 36.52
CA VAL A 346 -23.91 19.97 35.60
C VAL A 346 -25.24 19.24 35.83
N GLU A 347 -25.19 17.93 36.13
CA GLU A 347 -26.39 17.13 36.42
C GLU A 347 -27.02 17.48 37.79
N LYS A 348 -26.23 18.04 38.73
CA LYS A 348 -26.72 18.52 40.03
C LYS A 348 -27.28 19.95 40.00
N GLU A 349 -26.85 20.79 39.07
CA GLU A 349 -27.45 22.13 38.86
C GLU A 349 -28.74 22.08 38.02
N ALA A 350 -28.98 20.97 37.32
CA ALA A 350 -30.17 20.77 36.49
C ALA A 350 -31.35 20.07 37.21
N ALA A 351 -31.17 19.71 38.49
CA ALA A 351 -32.17 19.06 39.34
C ALA A 351 -32.51 19.95 40.55
#